data_AF-A0A5J4PKL4-F1
#
_entry.id   AF-A0A5J4PKL4-F1
#
_cell.length_a   1.000
_cell.length_b   1.000
_cell.length_c   1.000
_cell.angle_alpha   90.00
_cell.angle_beta   90.00
_cell.angle_gamma   90.00
#
_symmetry.space_group_name_H-M   'P 1'
#
loop_
_entity.id
_entity.type
_entity.pdbx_description
1 polymer ?
#
loop_
_entity_poly.entity_id
_entity_poly.type
_entity_poly.pdbx_seq_one_letter_code
_entity_poly.pdbx_strand_id
1 'polypeptide(L)'
;METDKHPTELHALHSFAHLLGTEVKNSRVEIPERWGKGYCAGFVFNEHIRMLIFNYELNEDLVLENPNINASLRMILFKFQLKAIPSVLIATSRVNADVLIPIDTNNAAINIEVDADYLNGLFDLSATSPVLQSLL
;
A
#
# COMPACT_ATOMS: atom_id res chain seq x y z
N MET A 1 0.85 -25.93 -17.59
CA MET A 1 1.90 -25.36 -16.72
C MET A 1 1.48 -23.95 -16.42
N GLU A 2 0.68 -23.78 -15.36
CA GLU A 2 0.24 -22.48 -14.87
C GLU A 2 1.41 -21.87 -14.11
N THR A 3 1.93 -20.75 -14.60
CA THR A 3 2.74 -19.85 -13.78
C THR A 3 1.75 -18.93 -13.06
N ASP A 4 1.24 -19.38 -11.93
CA ASP A 4 0.58 -18.51 -10.96
C ASP A 4 1.64 -17.54 -10.41
N LYS A 5 1.83 -16.43 -11.11
CA LYS A 5 2.48 -15.26 -10.55
C LYS A 5 1.47 -14.61 -9.62
N HIS A 6 1.50 -14.99 -8.34
CA HIS A 6 0.82 -14.22 -7.31
C HIS A 6 1.28 -12.75 -7.40
N PRO A 7 0.38 -11.76 -7.25
CA PRO A 7 0.72 -10.35 -7.34
C PRO A 7 1.42 -9.93 -6.04
N THR A 8 2.65 -10.40 -5.84
CA THR A 8 3.52 -9.98 -4.75
C THR A 8 4.51 -8.89 -5.20
N GLU A 9 4.30 -8.30 -6.38
CA GLU A 9 5.06 -7.12 -6.80
C GLU A 9 4.40 -5.86 -6.24
N LEU A 10 5.24 -4.92 -5.79
CA LEU A 10 4.82 -3.58 -5.39
C LEU A 10 4.49 -2.75 -6.62
N HIS A 11 3.45 -3.15 -7.37
CA HIS A 11 3.04 -2.48 -8.60
C HIS A 11 2.85 -0.98 -8.37
N ALA A 12 2.30 -0.58 -7.24
CA ALA A 12 2.16 0.84 -6.88
C ALA A 12 3.50 1.58 -6.81
N LEU A 13 4.56 0.96 -6.28
CA LEU A 13 5.90 1.56 -6.21
C LEU A 13 6.53 1.69 -7.61
N HIS A 14 6.39 0.67 -8.45
CA HIS A 14 6.88 0.70 -9.83
C HIS A 14 6.11 1.69 -10.70
N SER A 15 4.79 1.74 -10.60
CA SER A 15 3.95 2.74 -11.26
C SER A 15 4.32 4.15 -10.81
N PHE A 16 4.60 4.35 -9.52
CA PHE A 16 5.04 5.64 -9.00
C PHE A 16 6.41 6.04 -9.54
N ALA A 17 7.37 5.11 -9.62
CA ALA A 17 8.66 5.35 -10.25
C ALA A 17 8.51 5.76 -11.73
N HIS A 18 7.67 5.03 -12.47
CA HIS A 18 7.39 5.32 -13.88
C HIS A 18 6.79 6.72 -14.07
N LEU A 19 5.79 7.08 -13.25
CA LEU A 19 5.16 8.41 -13.28
C LEU A 19 6.16 9.54 -13.05
N LEU A 20 7.10 9.35 -12.13
CA LEU A 20 8.14 10.34 -11.84
C LEU A 20 9.27 10.35 -12.87
N GLY A 21 9.32 9.37 -13.79
CA GLY A 21 10.40 9.18 -14.74
C GLY A 21 11.71 8.76 -14.05
N THR A 22 11.61 7.93 -13.02
CA THR A 22 12.74 7.37 -12.26
C THR A 22 12.60 5.85 -12.13
N GLU A 23 13.53 5.22 -11.44
CA GLU A 23 13.57 3.77 -11.23
C GLU A 23 13.55 3.40 -9.74
N VAL A 24 13.14 2.17 -9.45
CA VAL A 24 13.20 1.62 -8.10
C VAL A 24 14.63 1.11 -7.84
N LYS A 25 15.30 1.63 -6.81
CA LYS A 25 16.63 1.18 -6.35
C LYS A 25 16.55 0.74 -4.91
N ASN A 26 17.04 -0.45 -4.58
CA ASN A 26 17.05 -0.98 -3.21
C ASN A 26 15.67 -0.83 -2.53
N SER A 27 14.61 -1.24 -3.23
CA SER A 27 13.22 -1.14 -2.74
C SER A 27 12.73 0.29 -2.49
N ARG A 28 13.34 1.28 -3.13
CA ARG A 28 13.07 2.71 -2.89
C ARG A 28 13.06 3.53 -4.17
N VAL A 29 12.18 4.51 -4.22
CA VAL A 29 12.06 5.55 -5.23
C VAL A 29 12.40 6.87 -4.56
N GLU A 30 13.51 7.49 -4.94
CA GLU A 30 13.79 8.88 -4.57
C GLU A 30 12.96 9.80 -5.45
N ILE A 31 12.33 10.81 -4.84
CA ILE A 31 11.60 11.83 -5.58
C ILE A 31 12.61 12.72 -6.32
N PRO A 32 12.56 12.81 -7.66
CA PRO A 32 13.43 13.71 -8.39
C PRO A 32 13.15 15.18 -8.01
N GLU A 33 14.19 16.01 -7.94
CA GLU A 33 14.06 17.42 -7.50
C GLU A 33 12.98 18.22 -8.24
N ARG A 34 12.79 17.95 -9.55
CA ARG A 34 11.73 18.58 -10.35
C ARG A 34 10.32 18.34 -9.80
N TRP A 35 10.12 17.19 -9.17
CA TRP A 35 8.84 16.76 -8.62
C TRP A 35 8.71 17.09 -7.14
N GLY A 36 9.82 17.28 -6.42
CA GLY A 36 9.83 17.58 -4.99
C GLY A 36 11.03 16.96 -4.29
N LYS A 37 10.82 16.41 -3.09
CA LYS A 37 11.87 15.80 -2.26
C LYS A 37 11.35 14.63 -1.43
N GLY A 38 12.28 13.82 -0.93
CA GLY A 38 11.97 12.64 -0.10
C GLY A 38 11.89 11.37 -0.93
N TYR A 39 11.12 10.38 -0.45
CA TYR A 39 11.11 9.05 -1.04
C TYR A 39 9.81 8.29 -0.82
N CYS A 40 9.65 7.23 -1.61
CA CYS A 40 8.73 6.12 -1.34
C CYS A 40 9.54 4.82 -1.28
N ALA A 41 9.29 3.96 -0.29
CA ALA A 41 9.93 2.66 -0.20
C ALA A 41 8.89 1.56 -0.05
N GLY A 42 9.18 0.36 -0.56
CA GLY A 42 8.24 -0.75 -0.50
C GLY A 42 8.92 -2.06 -0.16
N PHE A 43 8.26 -2.84 0.68
CA PHE A 43 8.77 -4.12 1.18
C PHE A 43 7.72 -5.21 1.02
N VAL A 44 8.16 -6.36 0.57
CA VAL A 44 7.37 -7.58 0.49
C VAL A 44 7.92 -8.53 1.54
N PHE A 45 7.14 -8.85 2.56
CA PHE A 45 7.59 -9.76 3.62
C PHE A 45 7.33 -11.21 3.25
N ASN A 46 6.15 -11.48 2.67
CA ASN A 46 5.75 -12.77 2.12
C ASN A 46 4.60 -12.55 1.11
N GLU A 47 4.00 -13.63 0.63
CA GLU A 47 2.87 -13.58 -0.32
C GLU A 47 1.60 -12.89 0.23
N HIS A 48 1.48 -12.78 1.56
CA HIS A 48 0.31 -12.25 2.27
C HIS A 48 0.51 -10.85 2.85
N ILE A 49 1.76 -10.41 3.07
CA ILE A 49 2.08 -9.18 3.80
C ILE A 49 3.06 -8.32 3.00
N ARG A 50 2.67 -7.06 2.77
CA ARG A 50 3.52 -6.04 2.15
C ARG A 50 3.38 -4.69 2.85
N MET A 51 4.35 -3.82 2.62
CA MET A 51 4.42 -2.49 3.20
C MET A 51 4.89 -1.46 2.19
N LEU A 52 4.33 -0.26 2.28
CA LEU A 52 4.79 0.95 1.59
C LEU A 52 5.03 2.06 2.62
N ILE A 53 6.18 2.71 2.53
CA ILE A 53 6.54 3.89 3.31
C ILE A 53 6.51 5.08 2.37
N PHE A 54 5.69 6.05 2.69
CA PHE A 54 5.62 7.34 2.02
C PHE A 54 6.25 8.38 2.94
N ASN A 55 7.31 9.03 2.47
CA ASN A 55 7.93 10.14 3.18
C ASN A 55 8.46 11.15 2.16
N TYR A 56 7.55 11.92 1.60
CA TYR A 56 7.87 12.86 0.54
C TYR A 56 7.02 14.13 0.60
N GLU A 57 7.53 15.15 -0.08
CA GLU A 57 6.81 16.38 -0.42
C GLU A 57 6.90 16.56 -1.93
N LEU A 58 5.76 16.64 -2.62
CA LEU A 58 5.66 16.90 -4.06
C LEU A 58 5.25 18.35 -4.31
N ASN A 59 5.69 18.89 -5.44
CA ASN A 59 5.36 20.23 -5.91
C ASN A 59 3.95 20.32 -6.51
N GLU A 60 3.40 19.19 -6.97
CA GLU A 60 2.12 19.10 -7.69
C GLU A 60 1.37 17.84 -7.27
N ASP A 61 0.04 17.89 -7.33
CA ASP A 61 -0.80 16.71 -7.08
C ASP A 61 -0.59 15.70 -8.21
N LEU A 62 -0.34 14.45 -7.85
CA LEU A 62 -0.20 13.34 -8.79
C LEU A 62 -1.36 12.38 -8.64
N VAL A 63 -1.69 11.70 -9.73
CA VAL A 63 -2.71 10.66 -9.75
C VAL A 63 -2.06 9.37 -10.24
N LEU A 64 -2.15 8.33 -9.43
CA LEU A 64 -1.67 7.01 -9.78
C LEU A 64 -2.86 6.17 -10.24
N GLU A 65 -2.77 5.54 -11.42
CA GLU A 65 -3.72 4.50 -11.76
C GLU A 65 -3.56 3.33 -10.79
N ASN A 66 -4.66 2.83 -10.23
CA ASN A 66 -4.63 1.67 -9.34
C ASN A 66 -4.26 0.42 -10.16
N PRO A 67 -3.06 -0.16 -10.00
CA PRO A 67 -2.66 -1.32 -10.80
C PRO A 67 -3.33 -2.62 -10.33
N ASN A 68 -4.02 -2.59 -9.19
CA ASN A 68 -4.55 -3.77 -8.49
C ASN A 68 -6.08 -3.90 -8.58
N ILE A 69 -6.72 -3.28 -9.57
CA ILE A 69 -8.18 -3.34 -9.81
C ILE A 69 -8.72 -4.79 -9.88
N ASN A 70 -7.86 -5.77 -10.21
CA ASN A 70 -8.22 -7.19 -10.33
C ASN A 70 -7.49 -8.12 -9.34
N ALA A 71 -6.92 -7.61 -8.24
CA ALA A 71 -6.31 -8.48 -7.25
C ALA A 71 -7.40 -9.35 -6.58
N SER A 72 -7.37 -10.66 -6.83
CA SER A 72 -8.30 -11.66 -6.29
C SER A 72 -8.25 -11.78 -4.76
N LEU A 73 -7.23 -11.19 -4.12
CA LEU A 73 -6.96 -11.25 -2.69
C LEU A 73 -7.67 -10.12 -1.95
N ARG A 74 -8.45 -10.46 -0.92
CA ARG A 74 -9.04 -9.50 0.01
C ARG A 74 -7.94 -8.98 0.92
N MET A 75 -7.44 -7.77 0.64
CA MET A 75 -6.40 -7.14 1.44
C MET A 75 -7.02 -6.21 2.48
N ILE A 76 -6.47 -6.21 3.68
CA ILE A 76 -6.71 -5.22 4.72
C ILE A 76 -5.54 -4.24 4.70
N LEU A 77 -5.85 -2.97 4.46
CA LEU A 77 -4.91 -1.86 4.54
C LEU A 77 -4.94 -1.26 5.94
N PHE A 78 -3.78 -1.22 6.59
CA PHE A 78 -3.51 -0.39 7.75
C PHE A 78 -2.65 0.80 7.30
N LYS A 79 -3.25 2.00 7.24
CA LYS A 79 -2.56 3.25 6.90
C LYS A 79 -2.30 4.04 8.17
N PHE A 80 -1.04 4.01 8.61
CA PHE A 80 -0.53 4.84 9.70
C PHE A 80 -0.20 6.22 9.14
N GLN A 81 -0.92 7.25 9.57
CA GLN A 81 -0.67 8.63 9.16
C GLN A 81 0.16 9.32 10.24
N LEU A 82 1.36 9.78 9.86
CA LEU A 82 2.34 10.36 10.77
C LEU A 82 2.26 11.89 10.77
N LYS A 83 1.03 12.43 10.83
CA LYS A 83 0.77 13.87 10.93
C LYS A 83 0.85 14.33 12.40
N ALA A 84 0.59 15.62 12.66
CA ALA A 84 0.65 16.22 13.99
C ALA A 84 -0.16 15.43 15.05
N ILE A 85 -1.27 14.81 14.64
CA ILE A 85 -1.99 13.81 15.42
C ILE A 85 -1.83 12.48 14.67
N PRO A 86 -1.08 11.51 15.22
CA PRO A 86 -0.96 10.19 14.62
C PRO A 86 -2.31 9.48 14.60
N SER A 87 -2.64 8.85 13.47
CA SER A 87 -3.88 8.09 13.29
C SER A 87 -3.64 6.82 12.50
N VAL A 88 -4.54 5.86 12.64
CA VAL A 88 -4.56 4.63 11.83
C VAL A 88 -5.90 4.54 11.14
N LEU A 89 -5.88 4.50 9.81
CA LEU A 89 -7.02 4.14 8.99
C LEU A 89 -6.94 2.64 8.67
N ILE A 90 -8.02 1.92 8.91
CA ILE A 90 -8.15 0.51 8.54
C ILE A 90 -9.22 0.41 7.45
N ALA A 91 -8.86 -0.15 6.30
CA ALA A 91 -9.76 -0.31 5.16
C ALA A 91 -9.62 -1.72 4.55
N THR A 92 -10.68 -2.24 3.93
CA THR A 92 -10.63 -3.49 3.16
C THR A 92 -10.73 -3.19 1.67
N SER A 93 -9.96 -3.90 0.85
CA SER A 93 -9.84 -3.65 -0.60
C SER A 93 -11.12 -3.92 -1.41
N ARG A 94 -12.20 -4.42 -0.78
CA ARG A 94 -13.52 -4.53 -1.43
C ARG A 94 -14.19 -3.17 -1.62
N VAL A 95 -13.77 -2.15 -0.87
CA VAL A 95 -14.08 -0.77 -1.22
C VAL A 95 -13.18 -0.45 -2.38
N ASN A 96 -13.72 -0.42 -3.60
CA ASN A 96 -13.05 0.01 -4.83
C ASN A 96 -12.11 1.17 -4.48
N ALA A 97 -10.82 0.88 -4.31
CA ALA A 97 -9.82 1.93 -4.33
C ALA A 97 -9.92 2.48 -5.74
N ASP A 98 -10.43 3.70 -5.86
CA ASP A 98 -10.74 4.38 -7.11
C ASP A 98 -9.70 4.04 -8.18
N VAL A 99 -10.13 3.99 -9.45
CA VAL A 99 -9.26 3.80 -10.62
C VAL A 99 -8.04 4.73 -10.56
N LEU A 100 -8.18 5.83 -9.82
CA LEU A 100 -7.21 6.88 -9.56
C LEU A 100 -6.95 6.99 -8.05
N ILE A 101 -5.72 6.69 -7.62
CA ILE A 101 -5.24 6.92 -6.25
C ILE A 101 -4.61 8.32 -6.21
N PRO A 102 -5.20 9.30 -5.49
CA PRO A 102 -4.58 10.60 -5.33
C PRO A 102 -3.30 10.47 -4.49
N ILE A 103 -2.23 11.09 -4.97
CA ILE A 103 -0.95 11.18 -4.29
C ILE A 103 -0.90 12.58 -3.67
N ASP A 104 -1.20 12.66 -2.37
CA ASP A 104 -1.13 13.91 -1.62
C ASP A 104 0.28 14.52 -1.72
N THR A 105 0.35 15.83 -1.91
CA THR A 105 1.61 16.60 -1.98
C THR A 105 2.47 16.52 -0.73
N ASN A 106 1.91 16.19 0.43
CA ASN A 106 2.68 15.95 1.65
C ASN A 106 2.22 14.67 2.32
N ASN A 107 3.06 13.63 2.24
CA ASN A 107 2.71 12.31 2.71
C ASN A 107 3.82 11.73 3.56
N ALA A 108 3.54 11.67 4.86
CA ALA A 108 4.28 10.89 5.84
C ALA A 108 3.34 9.79 6.35
N ALA A 109 3.43 8.61 5.75
CA ALA A 109 2.56 7.49 6.08
C ALA A 109 3.25 6.14 5.89
N ILE A 110 2.78 5.14 6.64
CA ILE A 110 3.15 3.74 6.45
C ILE A 110 1.87 2.99 6.12
N ASN A 111 1.83 2.35 4.96
CA ASN A 111 0.77 1.43 4.59
C ASN A 111 1.27 0.01 4.80
N ILE A 112 0.51 -0.80 5.53
CA ILE A 112 0.72 -2.24 5.62
C ILE A 112 -0.53 -2.90 5.04
N GLU A 113 -0.32 -3.78 4.07
CA GLU A 113 -1.40 -4.54 3.46
C GLU A 113 -1.24 -6.02 3.81
N VAL A 114 -2.30 -6.60 4.37
CA VAL A 114 -2.35 -7.98 4.84
C VAL A 114 -3.51 -8.70 4.19
N ASP A 115 -3.26 -9.90 3.66
CA ASP A 115 -4.30 -10.82 3.20
C ASP A 115 -5.24 -11.20 4.38
N ALA A 116 -6.54 -10.98 4.19
CA ALA A 116 -7.56 -11.22 5.21
C ALA A 116 -7.71 -12.71 5.54
N ASP A 117 -7.60 -13.61 4.57
CA ASP A 117 -7.75 -15.05 4.80
C ASP A 117 -6.55 -15.59 5.56
N TYR A 118 -5.34 -15.14 5.19
CA TYR A 118 -4.13 -15.41 5.96
C TYR A 118 -4.25 -14.89 7.40
N LEU A 119 -4.68 -13.64 7.59
CA LEU A 119 -4.81 -13.06 8.92
C LEU A 119 -5.86 -13.79 9.76
N ASN A 120 -6.98 -14.21 9.15
CA ASN A 120 -8.02 -14.99 9.82
C ASN A 120 -7.50 -16.37 10.27
N GLY A 121 -6.64 -17.01 9.46
CA GLY A 121 -6.00 -18.29 9.81
C GLY A 121 -5.03 -18.23 11.00
N LEU A 122 -4.58 -17.04 11.42
CA LEU A 122 -3.69 -16.87 12.58
C LEU A 122 -4.44 -16.78 13.93
N PHE A 123 -5.76 -16.64 13.94
CA PHE A 123 -6.53 -16.49 15.18
C PHE A 123 -7.22 -17.80 15.58
N ASP A 124 -6.96 -18.29 16.80
CA ASP A 124 -7.72 -19.38 17.39
C ASP A 124 -9.13 -18.87 17.79
N LEU A 125 -10.16 -19.48 17.21
CA LEU A 125 -11.57 -19.05 17.16
C LEU A 125 -12.32 -18.94 18.51
N SER A 126 -11.67 -18.97 19.68
CA SER A 126 -12.39 -19.01 20.96
C SER A 126 -12.80 -17.64 21.54
N ALA A 127 -12.40 -16.52 20.95
CA ALA A 127 -12.75 -15.18 21.44
C ALA A 127 -12.58 -14.07 20.37
N THR A 128 -13.19 -14.22 19.19
CA THR A 128 -13.08 -13.21 18.12
C THR A 128 -13.58 -11.86 18.59
N SER A 129 -12.65 -10.93 18.79
CA SER A 129 -12.93 -9.52 19.07
C SER A 129 -13.96 -8.98 18.06
N PRO A 130 -14.96 -8.18 18.49
CA PRO A 130 -15.91 -7.56 17.57
C PRO A 130 -15.24 -6.75 16.45
N VAL A 131 -14.03 -6.23 16.72
CA VAL A 131 -13.20 -5.55 15.72
C VAL A 131 -12.71 -6.51 14.64
N LEU A 132 -12.25 -7.70 15.04
CA LEU A 132 -11.79 -8.73 14.10
C LEU A 132 -12.96 -9.28 13.28
N GLN A 133 -14.13 -9.49 13.88
CA GLN A 133 -15.35 -9.94 13.18
C GLN A 133 -15.86 -8.94 12.14
N SER A 134 -15.66 -7.64 12.37
CA SER A 134 -16.02 -6.59 11.41
C SER A 134 -15.03 -6.51 10.25
N LEU A 135 -13.78 -6.92 10.49
CA LEU A 135 -12.66 -6.74 9.57
C LEU A 135 -12.42 -7.96 8.66
N LEU A 136 -12.53 -9.16 9.22
CA LEU A 136 -12.29 -10.48 8.61
C LEU A 136 -13.61 -11.14 8.24
#